data_AF-A0AAN6EYL7-F1
#
_entry.id   AF-A0AAN6EYL7-F1
#
_cell.length_a   1.000
_cell.length_b   1.000
_cell.length_c   1.000
_cell.angle_alpha   90.00
_cell.angle_beta   90.00
_cell.angle_gamma   90.00
#
_symmetry.space_group_name_H-M   'P 1'
#
loop_
_entity.id
_entity.type
_entity.pdbx_description
1 polymer ?
#
loop_
_entity_poly.entity_id
_entity_poly.type
_entity_poly.pdbx_seq_one_letter_code
_entity_poly.pdbx_strand_id
1 'polypeptide(L)'
;MSRLLPAQCGIVSQAKSPSITETTSSGSGVIIDDLPPFASLTTDEEREKKAERSSPGTYNVVVNQDSFQHLPEYSDDPDIKTESLSPLRRGSIAASIASSTARDIPVEGVPIPGDPNVVVLPRFEDIGRRNTFSHSKDTKSPLSPSVRHTIIKVEDTDGAVFTAEPESYEDNQQIGQDARYLRQFRHAVWRQLVPTERDVRDGMAMSSVNVLENAARTFPPLHHAMMAVAALSLAIREGKERLDALQHYQQALPALQNSLKSPNDLSSDGAFLTHFLLLVYEIAAAEDGHSNLWSPHLSTLLRITLLRRDVYGGERFPFVVWWICNIDLNALFSGAGRGEYVGYMLSHDIIPPPSFHLHPLGLDGSSVVYEEELDSLPTILQLDYEVTILAVRLGLLSREFRHEASAFISGDMLHRAESIRVRQTRIFEVQEALRQLWVAPGVSMVSQLEPNLPTRSKLLYEHAASLYRACILYSHTSMWPGQRLETSPDYDTEIAVASNQILDMTRKALAEDRSDCRYLVFPVFMAGYASLDGAQRMVALDLIRTMEKTSIGRNTTITRRALAAVYEKQNERFMNTGQSLDVDWVEVMAERDLRIVNFGV
;
A
#
# COMPACT_ATOMS: atom_id res chain seq x y z
N MET A 1 -15.39 -13.64 59.21
CA MET A 1 -16.54 -14.57 59.21
C MET A 1 -17.28 -14.43 57.89
N SER A 2 -17.29 -15.52 57.11
CA SER A 2 -18.32 -15.98 56.15
C SER A 2 -18.80 -15.06 55.00
N ARG A 3 -18.48 -15.41 53.74
CA ARG A 3 -19.35 -16.05 52.70
C ARG A 3 -20.13 -14.98 51.87
N LEU A 4 -20.30 -15.01 50.53
CA LEU A 4 -20.46 -16.09 49.53
C LEU A 4 -20.26 -15.53 48.09
N LEU A 5 -20.02 -16.45 47.14
CA LEU A 5 -19.83 -16.33 45.68
C LEU A 5 -21.13 -15.97 44.90
N PRO A 6 -21.04 -15.53 43.61
CA PRO A 6 -22.14 -15.54 42.66
C PRO A 6 -22.16 -16.81 41.76
N ALA A 7 -23.37 -17.21 41.37
CA ALA A 7 -23.69 -18.37 40.53
C ALA A 7 -23.92 -18.00 39.05
N GLN A 8 -23.54 -18.91 38.16
CA GLN A 8 -23.85 -18.96 36.73
C GLN A 8 -25.22 -19.61 36.46
N CYS A 9 -25.89 -19.19 35.37
CA CYS A 9 -26.66 -19.98 34.37
C CYS A 9 -27.36 -18.96 33.43
N GLY A 10 -27.52 -19.07 32.11
CA GLY A 10 -27.31 -20.13 31.12
C GLY A 10 -28.34 -19.89 29.99
N ILE A 11 -27.94 -20.01 28.71
CA ILE A 11 -28.88 -20.22 27.60
C ILE A 11 -28.33 -21.36 26.74
N VAL A 12 -29.17 -22.39 26.61
CA VAL A 12 -28.96 -23.65 25.90
C VAL A 12 -29.33 -23.47 24.43
N SER A 13 -28.56 -24.07 23.51
CA SER A 13 -29.00 -24.35 22.14
C SER A 13 -28.60 -25.79 21.79
N GLN A 14 -29.60 -26.58 21.43
CA GLN A 14 -29.56 -28.04 21.30
C GLN A 14 -28.69 -28.53 20.13
N ALA A 15 -27.94 -29.59 20.40
CA ALA A 15 -27.23 -30.40 19.42
C ALA A 15 -28.21 -31.19 18.53
N LYS A 16 -27.96 -31.16 17.21
CA LYS A 16 -28.51 -32.13 16.25
C LYS A 16 -27.36 -32.98 15.71
N SER A 17 -27.38 -34.28 16.03
CA SER A 17 -26.53 -35.29 15.41
C SER A 17 -26.94 -35.51 13.95
N PRO A 18 -26.00 -35.75 13.02
CA PRO A 18 -26.30 -36.46 11.78
C PRO A 18 -25.94 -37.95 11.91
N SER A 19 -26.77 -38.73 11.24
CA SER A 19 -26.91 -40.18 11.22
C SER A 19 -25.87 -40.89 10.36
N ILE A 20 -25.58 -42.13 10.77
CA ILE A 20 -24.84 -43.16 10.03
C ILE A 20 -25.50 -43.35 8.65
N THR A 21 -24.70 -43.23 7.58
CA THR A 21 -25.09 -43.68 6.25
C THR A 21 -24.18 -44.84 5.88
N GLU A 22 -24.74 -46.05 5.87
CA GLU A 22 -24.11 -47.25 5.32
C GLU A 22 -24.13 -47.17 3.79
N THR A 23 -22.96 -47.22 3.17
CA THR A 23 -22.81 -47.73 1.80
C THR A 23 -21.68 -48.73 1.79
N THR A 24 -22.07 -50.00 1.68
CA THR A 24 -21.20 -51.16 1.53
C THR A 24 -20.61 -51.20 0.12
N SER A 25 -19.28 -51.15 0.03
CA SER A 25 -18.51 -51.72 -1.07
C SER A 25 -17.27 -52.43 -0.51
N SER A 26 -17.43 -53.74 -0.39
CA SER A 26 -16.49 -54.86 -0.27
C SER A 26 -14.98 -54.58 -0.27
N GLY A 27 -14.28 -55.03 0.79
CA GLY A 27 -12.86 -55.40 0.71
C GLY A 27 -12.01 -55.15 1.97
N SER A 28 -11.99 -56.13 2.89
CA SER A 28 -10.90 -56.45 3.85
C SER A 28 -10.19 -55.34 4.64
N GLY A 29 -10.44 -55.36 5.96
CA GLY A 29 -9.49 -54.89 6.98
C GLY A 29 -10.16 -54.01 8.03
N VAL A 30 -10.46 -54.56 9.22
CA VAL A 30 -10.64 -53.73 10.42
C VAL A 30 -9.28 -53.10 10.69
N ILE A 31 -9.08 -51.86 10.27
CA ILE A 31 -7.85 -51.11 10.54
C ILE A 31 -7.97 -50.62 11.98
N ILE A 32 -7.25 -51.28 12.88
CA ILE A 32 -7.10 -50.85 14.27
C ILE A 32 -6.23 -49.57 14.24
N ASP A 33 -6.71 -48.51 14.87
CA ASP A 33 -5.94 -47.28 15.08
C ASP A 33 -4.89 -47.54 16.16
N ASP A 34 -3.65 -47.77 15.72
CA ASP A 34 -2.50 -48.02 16.60
C ASP A 34 -1.84 -46.71 17.11
N LEU A 35 -2.36 -45.53 16.73
CA LEU A 35 -1.80 -44.25 17.14
C LEU A 35 -2.48 -43.71 18.41
N PRO A 36 -1.74 -43.07 19.33
CA PRO A 36 -2.32 -42.48 20.53
C PRO A 36 -3.32 -41.34 20.16
N PRO A 37 -4.12 -40.84 21.12
CA PRO A 37 -5.11 -39.77 20.87
C PRO A 37 -4.52 -38.59 20.09
N PHE A 38 -5.31 -37.97 19.21
CA PHE A 38 -4.83 -36.90 18.31
C PHE A 38 -4.13 -35.75 19.06
N ALA A 39 -4.67 -35.38 20.22
CA ALA A 39 -4.11 -34.40 21.15
C ALA A 39 -2.73 -34.75 21.76
N SER A 40 -2.31 -36.02 21.68
CA SER A 40 -1.05 -36.51 22.25
C SER A 40 0.04 -36.79 21.20
N LEU A 41 -0.26 -36.53 19.92
CA LEU A 41 0.72 -36.67 18.84
C LEU A 41 1.60 -35.43 18.78
N THR A 42 2.91 -35.64 18.73
CA THR A 42 3.91 -34.57 18.85
C THR A 42 4.60 -34.22 17.53
N THR A 43 4.25 -34.92 16.45
CA THR A 43 4.79 -34.68 15.09
C THR A 43 3.68 -34.52 14.06
N ASP A 44 3.91 -33.71 13.02
CA ASP A 44 2.95 -33.53 11.92
C ASP A 44 2.76 -34.81 11.11
N GLU A 45 3.81 -35.61 10.91
CA GLU A 45 3.73 -36.89 10.19
C GLU A 45 2.81 -37.90 10.91
N GLU A 46 2.83 -37.93 12.25
CA GLU A 46 1.90 -38.76 13.03
C GLU A 46 0.46 -38.23 12.98
N ARG A 47 0.27 -36.90 13.04
CA ARG A 47 -1.05 -36.25 12.94
C ARG A 47 -1.67 -36.49 11.57
N GLU A 48 -0.89 -36.35 10.50
CA GLU A 48 -1.30 -36.61 9.12
C GLU A 48 -1.68 -38.08 8.93
N LYS A 49 -0.85 -39.02 9.39
CA LYS A 49 -1.14 -40.47 9.31
C LYS A 49 -2.39 -40.89 10.08
N LYS A 50 -2.74 -40.19 11.17
CA LYS A 50 -3.99 -40.41 11.91
C LYS A 50 -5.19 -39.78 11.20
N ALA A 51 -5.00 -38.61 10.59
CA ALA A 51 -6.04 -37.89 9.84
C ALA A 51 -6.41 -38.58 8.53
N GLU A 52 -5.45 -39.16 7.81
CA GLU A 52 -5.68 -39.93 6.56
C GLU A 52 -6.65 -41.11 6.76
N ARG A 53 -6.75 -41.63 7.98
CA ARG A 53 -7.60 -42.78 8.33
C ARG A 53 -9.01 -42.39 8.78
N SER A 54 -9.31 -41.08 8.82
CA SER A 54 -10.58 -40.54 9.32
C SER A 54 -11.27 -39.69 8.25
N SER A 55 -12.58 -39.47 8.40
CA SER A 55 -13.31 -38.56 7.50
C SER A 55 -12.76 -37.13 7.58
N PRO A 56 -12.71 -36.38 6.47
CA PRO A 56 -12.30 -34.97 6.49
C PRO A 56 -13.10 -34.15 7.51
N GLY A 57 -12.42 -33.29 8.27
CA GLY A 57 -13.03 -32.47 9.33
C GLY A 57 -13.13 -33.14 10.71
N THR A 58 -12.64 -34.39 10.87
CA THR A 58 -12.64 -35.10 12.17
C THR A 58 -11.60 -34.54 13.14
N TYR A 59 -10.44 -34.11 12.65
CA TYR A 59 -9.36 -33.54 13.45
C TYR A 59 -9.01 -32.14 12.93
N ASN A 60 -8.73 -31.22 13.86
CA ASN A 60 -8.40 -29.84 13.52
C ASN A 60 -7.07 -29.45 14.15
N VAL A 61 -6.16 -28.94 13.34
CA VAL A 61 -4.95 -28.27 13.79
C VAL A 61 -5.18 -26.78 13.66
N VAL A 62 -5.07 -26.06 14.78
CA VAL A 62 -5.30 -24.62 14.85
C VAL A 62 -3.96 -23.93 15.07
N VAL A 63 -3.73 -22.85 14.34
CA VAL A 63 -2.53 -22.03 14.45
C VAL A 63 -2.99 -20.65 14.90
N ASN A 64 -2.34 -20.07 15.90
CA ASN A 64 -2.66 -18.74 16.41
C ASN A 64 -1.58 -17.72 15.99
N GLN A 65 -1.78 -16.45 16.32
CA GLN A 65 -0.83 -15.39 15.96
C GLN A 65 0.57 -15.62 16.55
N ASP A 66 0.65 -16.26 17.72
CA ASP A 66 1.92 -16.55 18.39
C ASP A 66 2.71 -17.66 17.66
N SER A 67 2.03 -18.59 16.99
CA SER A 67 2.66 -19.67 16.23
C SER A 67 3.57 -19.19 15.07
N PHE A 68 3.34 -17.97 14.57
CA PHE A 68 4.08 -17.39 13.44
C PHE A 68 5.30 -16.56 13.88
N GLN A 69 5.45 -16.25 15.17
CA GLN A 69 6.52 -15.37 15.67
C GLN A 69 7.93 -15.95 15.50
N HIS A 70 8.04 -17.27 15.34
CA HIS A 70 9.31 -17.99 15.22
C HIS A 70 9.75 -18.22 13.76
N LEU A 71 8.94 -17.78 12.80
CA LEU A 71 9.30 -17.87 11.40
C LEU A 71 10.38 -16.83 11.05
N PRO A 72 11.34 -17.16 10.15
CA PRO A 72 12.41 -16.24 9.74
C PRO A 72 11.89 -14.90 9.21
N GLU A 73 10.69 -14.89 8.65
CA GLU A 73 10.00 -13.73 8.08
C GLU A 73 9.48 -12.75 9.16
N TYR A 74 9.37 -13.18 10.43
CA TYR A 74 8.76 -12.43 11.54
C TYR A 74 9.65 -12.32 12.78
N SER A 75 10.89 -12.81 12.73
CA SER A 75 11.84 -12.74 13.85
C SER A 75 12.54 -11.37 13.91
N ASP A 76 12.20 -10.55 14.90
CA ASP A 76 12.77 -9.22 15.16
C ASP A 76 14.09 -9.25 15.98
N ASP A 77 14.95 -10.27 15.82
CA ASP A 77 16.19 -10.38 16.60
C ASP A 77 17.44 -9.90 15.80
N PRO A 78 18.06 -8.76 16.16
CA PRO A 78 19.23 -8.22 15.46
C PRO A 78 20.58 -8.90 15.77
N ASP A 79 20.62 -10.01 16.53
CA ASP A 79 21.87 -10.59 17.04
C ASP A 79 22.29 -11.97 16.48
N ILE A 80 21.96 -12.29 15.21
CA ILE A 80 22.70 -13.32 14.47
C ILE A 80 23.79 -12.63 13.63
N LYS A 81 24.89 -12.31 14.31
CA LYS A 81 26.14 -11.92 13.64
C LYS A 81 26.55 -13.02 12.66
N THR A 82 26.66 -12.63 11.41
CA THR A 82 27.53 -13.22 10.39
C THR A 82 28.87 -13.66 10.98
N GLU A 83 29.03 -14.96 11.26
CA GLU A 83 30.36 -15.55 11.35
C GLU A 83 30.91 -15.73 9.94
N SER A 84 31.61 -14.69 9.48
CA SER A 84 32.49 -14.75 8.34
C SER A 84 33.59 -15.78 8.59
N LEU A 85 33.56 -16.90 7.86
CA LEU A 85 34.68 -17.83 7.83
C LEU A 85 35.82 -17.24 6.99
N SER A 86 37.00 -17.10 7.58
CA SER A 86 38.29 -16.89 6.91
C SER A 86 39.44 -17.37 7.81
N PRO A 87 40.58 -17.81 7.24
CA PRO A 87 41.04 -19.18 7.47
C PRO A 87 42.27 -19.33 8.38
N LEU A 88 42.37 -20.54 8.97
CA LEU A 88 43.58 -21.28 9.38
C LEU A 88 44.64 -20.55 10.23
N ARG A 89 44.77 -20.94 11.51
CA ARG A 89 46.06 -21.35 12.13
C ARG A 89 45.90 -21.99 13.53
N ARG A 90 46.28 -23.27 13.59
CA ARG A 90 46.93 -24.03 14.68
C ARG A 90 46.90 -23.48 16.12
N GLY A 91 46.42 -24.31 17.05
CA GLY A 91 47.00 -24.39 18.40
C GLY A 91 46.05 -24.83 19.52
N SER A 92 46.18 -26.12 19.89
CA SER A 92 45.95 -26.68 21.23
C SER A 92 44.54 -27.07 21.68
N ILE A 93 44.51 -28.33 22.12
CA ILE A 93 43.42 -29.19 22.58
C ILE A 93 43.29 -29.01 24.10
N ALA A 94 42.09 -28.72 24.60
CA ALA A 94 41.52 -29.24 25.85
C ALA A 94 40.24 -28.47 26.26
N ALA A 95 39.09 -28.85 25.68
CA ALA A 95 37.77 -28.80 26.31
C ALA A 95 36.80 -29.54 25.38
N SER A 96 36.75 -30.86 25.55
CA SER A 96 35.72 -31.68 24.93
C SER A 96 34.52 -31.76 25.86
N ILE A 97 33.33 -31.76 25.25
CA ILE A 97 32.00 -32.18 25.74
C ILE A 97 31.02 -31.01 25.93
N ALA A 98 29.91 -31.10 25.17
CA ALA A 98 28.79 -30.15 24.93
C ALA A 98 29.09 -29.07 23.88
N SER A 99 28.74 -29.24 22.60
CA SER A 99 27.37 -29.02 22.12
C SER A 99 27.04 -29.71 20.78
N SER A 100 27.42 -30.99 20.61
CA SER A 100 26.89 -31.82 19.53
C SER A 100 25.54 -32.43 19.90
N THR A 101 24.52 -31.61 20.13
CA THR A 101 23.11 -32.03 20.29
C THR A 101 22.17 -30.87 19.96
N ALA A 102 21.86 -30.69 18.68
CA ALA A 102 20.58 -30.13 18.27
C ALA A 102 19.91 -31.22 17.43
N ARG A 103 19.33 -32.20 18.13
CA ARG A 103 18.35 -33.13 17.59
C ARG A 103 16.99 -32.42 17.57
N ASP A 104 16.14 -32.80 16.62
CA ASP A 104 14.74 -32.43 16.50
C ASP A 104 14.05 -32.36 17.88
N ILE A 105 13.65 -31.17 18.29
CA ILE A 105 12.87 -30.97 19.51
C ILE A 105 11.40 -31.13 19.11
N PRO A 106 10.68 -32.15 19.62
CA PRO A 106 9.27 -32.36 19.28
C PRO A 106 8.43 -31.11 19.61
N VAL A 107 7.51 -30.75 18.72
CA VAL A 107 6.61 -29.61 18.91
C VAL A 107 5.35 -30.09 19.60
N GLU A 108 5.31 -29.94 20.92
CA GLU A 108 4.16 -30.34 21.73
C GLU A 108 3.03 -29.31 21.55
N GLY A 109 1.94 -29.74 20.91
CA GLY A 109 0.74 -28.93 20.73
C GLY A 109 -0.07 -28.79 22.02
N VAL A 110 -0.76 -27.66 22.19
CA VAL A 110 -1.60 -27.41 23.36
C VAL A 110 -3.03 -27.90 23.06
N PRO A 111 -3.56 -28.89 23.79
CA PRO A 111 -4.93 -29.36 23.61
C PRO A 111 -5.94 -28.34 24.13
N ILE A 112 -7.06 -28.17 23.41
CA ILE A 112 -8.15 -27.30 23.86
C ILE A 112 -9.00 -28.05 24.91
N PRO A 113 -9.26 -27.45 26.09
CA PRO A 113 -10.11 -28.08 27.09
C PRO A 113 -11.54 -28.30 26.56
N GLY A 114 -11.93 -29.57 26.41
CA GLY A 114 -13.28 -29.95 25.98
C GLY A 114 -13.38 -30.56 24.58
N ASP A 115 -12.32 -30.54 23.78
CA ASP A 115 -12.29 -31.21 22.48
C ASP A 115 -10.96 -31.95 22.23
N PRO A 116 -10.92 -33.31 22.31
CA PRO A 116 -9.70 -34.09 22.13
C PRO A 116 -9.21 -34.17 20.68
N ASN A 117 -9.99 -33.64 19.72
CA ASN A 117 -9.69 -33.67 18.29
C ASN A 117 -9.12 -32.34 17.77
N VAL A 118 -8.88 -31.37 18.66
CA VAL A 118 -8.35 -30.05 18.31
C VAL A 118 -7.04 -29.77 19.05
N VAL A 119 -6.00 -29.41 18.29
CA VAL A 119 -4.67 -29.10 18.82
C VAL A 119 -4.23 -27.73 18.33
N VAL A 120 -3.72 -26.88 19.23
CA VAL A 120 -3.10 -25.60 18.87
C VAL A 120 -1.58 -25.77 18.80
N LEU A 121 -0.98 -25.49 17.65
CA LEU A 121 0.48 -25.61 17.50
C LEU A 121 1.19 -24.32 17.95
N PRO A 122 2.20 -24.37 18.84
CA PRO A 122 2.92 -23.19 19.29
C PRO A 122 3.96 -22.67 18.29
N ARG A 123 4.34 -23.47 17.29
CA ARG A 123 5.27 -23.11 16.19
C ARG A 123 5.16 -24.14 15.05
N PHE A 124 5.71 -23.82 13.89
CA PHE A 124 5.80 -24.74 12.76
C PHE A 124 6.90 -25.78 12.97
N GLU A 125 6.69 -27.01 12.48
CA GLU A 125 7.77 -28.00 12.36
C GLU A 125 8.62 -27.66 11.13
N ASP A 126 9.88 -27.27 11.35
CA ASP A 126 10.85 -27.06 10.28
C ASP A 126 11.17 -28.39 9.61
N ILE A 127 10.81 -28.54 8.33
CA ILE A 127 11.21 -29.70 7.53
C ILE A 127 12.72 -29.60 7.29
N GLY A 128 13.49 -30.27 8.15
CA GLY A 128 14.92 -30.45 7.98
C GLY A 128 15.23 -30.94 6.57
N ARG A 129 16.12 -30.22 5.88
CA ARG A 129 16.66 -30.56 4.55
C ARG A 129 16.99 -32.05 4.48
N ARG A 130 16.15 -32.84 3.80
CA ARG A 130 16.48 -34.23 3.48
C ARG A 130 17.66 -34.23 2.50
N ASN A 131 18.85 -34.43 3.06
CA ASN A 131 20.02 -34.92 2.35
C ASN A 131 19.70 -36.31 1.80
N THR A 132 19.49 -36.42 0.48
CA THR A 132 19.57 -37.68 -0.25
C THR A 132 20.52 -37.52 -1.44
N PHE A 133 21.81 -37.65 -1.17
CA PHE A 133 22.78 -38.04 -2.20
C PHE A 133 23.32 -39.43 -1.89
N SER A 134 23.03 -40.40 -2.76
CA SER A 134 23.96 -41.49 -3.05
C SER A 134 23.81 -41.98 -4.50
N HIS A 135 24.79 -41.54 -5.29
CA HIS A 135 25.43 -42.23 -6.41
C HIS A 135 24.61 -42.73 -7.62
N SER A 136 24.85 -42.08 -8.76
CA SER A 136 25.39 -42.77 -9.95
C SER A 136 26.29 -41.79 -10.71
N LYS A 137 27.55 -42.22 -10.90
CA LYS A 137 28.49 -41.63 -11.84
C LYS A 137 27.90 -41.77 -13.24
N ASP A 138 27.91 -40.69 -14.02
CA ASP A 138 28.62 -40.72 -15.29
C ASP A 138 28.79 -39.33 -15.91
N THR A 139 29.94 -39.24 -16.57
CA THR A 139 30.62 -38.08 -17.15
C THR A 139 29.87 -37.42 -18.31
N LYS A 140 29.91 -36.07 -18.39
CA LYS A 140 30.48 -35.26 -19.50
C LYS A 140 29.98 -33.81 -19.45
N SER A 141 30.92 -32.87 -19.29
CA SER A 141 30.73 -31.44 -19.56
C SER A 141 30.71 -31.17 -21.08
N PRO A 142 30.08 -30.06 -21.53
CA PRO A 142 30.86 -28.97 -22.14
C PRO A 142 30.37 -27.57 -21.70
N LEU A 143 31.26 -26.68 -21.22
CA LEU A 143 31.91 -25.57 -21.97
C LEU A 143 30.96 -24.45 -22.43
N SER A 144 31.06 -23.29 -21.76
CA SER A 144 30.52 -22.00 -22.19
C SER A 144 31.23 -21.43 -23.42
N PRO A 145 30.56 -20.58 -24.22
CA PRO A 145 31.11 -19.25 -24.52
C PRO A 145 30.02 -18.16 -24.45
N SER A 146 30.24 -17.05 -23.74
CA SER A 146 30.88 -15.80 -24.19
C SER A 146 30.13 -15.02 -25.27
N VAL A 147 29.72 -13.82 -24.86
CA VAL A 147 29.06 -12.72 -25.57
C VAL A 147 29.86 -12.22 -26.78
N ARG A 148 29.20 -12.02 -27.93
CA ARG A 148 29.61 -11.03 -28.95
C ARG A 148 28.38 -10.39 -29.62
N HIS A 149 28.34 -9.06 -29.59
CA HIS A 149 27.48 -8.20 -30.41
C HIS A 149 27.88 -8.28 -31.88
N THR A 150 26.91 -8.28 -32.81
CA THR A 150 27.03 -7.56 -34.10
C THR A 150 25.65 -7.23 -34.71
N ILE A 151 25.62 -6.12 -35.43
CA ILE A 151 24.50 -5.35 -35.98
C ILE A 151 24.15 -5.81 -37.42
N ILE A 152 22.84 -5.92 -37.70
CA ILE A 152 22.05 -5.77 -38.96
C ILE A 152 22.46 -6.53 -40.25
N LYS A 153 21.50 -7.30 -40.80
CA LYS A 153 21.02 -7.17 -42.21
C LYS A 153 19.67 -7.87 -42.46
N VAL A 154 18.87 -7.19 -43.28
CA VAL A 154 17.57 -7.56 -43.86
C VAL A 154 17.79 -8.50 -45.05
N GLU A 155 16.95 -9.53 -45.22
CA GLU A 155 16.34 -9.94 -46.50
C GLU A 155 15.31 -11.08 -46.33
N ASP A 156 14.19 -10.93 -47.05
CA ASP A 156 13.11 -11.89 -47.31
C ASP A 156 13.61 -13.16 -48.01
N THR A 157 13.03 -14.35 -47.72
CA THR A 157 12.09 -15.08 -48.62
C THR A 157 11.67 -16.45 -48.05
N ASP A 158 10.40 -16.77 -48.32
CA ASP A 158 9.76 -18.07 -48.57
C ASP A 158 9.66 -19.17 -47.48
N GLY A 159 8.41 -19.35 -47.04
CA GLY A 159 7.63 -20.53 -47.45
C GLY A 159 7.90 -21.85 -46.73
N ALA A 160 7.50 -21.94 -45.46
CA ALA A 160 7.35 -23.22 -44.77
C ALA A 160 5.87 -23.46 -44.40
N VAL A 161 5.35 -24.58 -44.90
CA VAL A 161 4.00 -25.10 -44.72
C VAL A 161 3.76 -25.41 -43.23
N PHE A 162 2.86 -24.67 -42.59
CA PHE A 162 2.35 -24.99 -41.26
C PHE A 162 1.27 -26.06 -41.35
N THR A 163 1.55 -27.25 -40.83
CA THR A 163 0.52 -28.18 -40.35
C THR A 163 -0.05 -27.62 -39.05
N ALA A 164 -1.29 -27.14 -39.10
CA ALA A 164 -2.02 -26.62 -37.95
C ALA A 164 -2.34 -27.76 -36.97
N GLU A 165 -1.75 -27.68 -35.77
CA GLU A 165 -2.30 -28.34 -34.58
C GLU A 165 -3.51 -27.53 -34.09
N PRO A 166 -4.55 -28.16 -33.50
CA PRO A 166 -5.74 -27.45 -33.09
C PRO A 166 -5.44 -26.58 -31.86
N GLU A 167 -5.41 -25.26 -32.06
CA GLU A 167 -5.38 -24.26 -31.00
C GLU A 167 -6.54 -24.49 -30.02
N SER A 168 -6.23 -24.61 -28.73
CA SER A 168 -7.21 -24.63 -27.66
C SER A 168 -7.92 -23.27 -27.60
N TYR A 169 -9.25 -23.29 -27.63
CA TYR A 169 -10.08 -22.07 -27.56
C TYR A 169 -9.86 -21.22 -26.29
N GLU A 170 -9.25 -21.80 -25.24
CA GLU A 170 -8.92 -21.12 -23.98
C GLU A 170 -7.73 -20.16 -24.13
N ASP A 171 -6.72 -20.51 -24.94
CA ASP A 171 -5.49 -19.70 -25.09
C ASP A 171 -5.77 -18.41 -25.87
N ASN A 172 -6.64 -18.48 -26.89
CA ASN A 172 -7.07 -17.32 -27.66
C ASN A 172 -7.93 -16.32 -26.86
N GLN A 173 -8.69 -16.79 -25.86
CA GLN A 173 -9.44 -15.91 -24.95
C GLN A 173 -8.53 -15.26 -23.91
N GLN A 174 -7.59 -16.01 -23.36
CA GLN A 174 -6.59 -15.53 -22.40
C GLN A 174 -5.70 -14.43 -23.01
N ILE A 175 -5.18 -14.65 -24.23
CA ILE A 175 -4.37 -13.67 -24.97
C ILE A 175 -5.18 -12.39 -25.25
N GLY A 176 -6.47 -12.53 -25.56
CA GLY A 176 -7.37 -11.39 -25.75
C GLY A 176 -7.63 -10.60 -24.46
N GLN A 177 -7.75 -11.29 -23.33
CA GLN A 177 -8.01 -10.69 -22.02
C GLN A 177 -6.77 -10.00 -21.44
N ASP A 178 -5.60 -10.64 -21.51
CA ASP A 178 -4.33 -10.04 -21.09
C ASP A 178 -4.00 -8.78 -21.90
N ALA A 179 -4.23 -8.80 -23.22
CA ALA A 179 -4.06 -7.62 -24.07
C ALA A 179 -5.03 -6.49 -23.69
N ARG A 180 -6.26 -6.82 -23.27
CA ARG A 180 -7.24 -5.85 -22.77
C ARG A 180 -6.79 -5.26 -21.44
N TYR A 181 -6.29 -6.06 -20.50
CA TYR A 181 -5.78 -5.59 -19.21
C TYR A 181 -4.53 -4.72 -19.36
N LEU A 182 -3.57 -5.11 -20.21
CA LEU A 182 -2.41 -4.27 -20.52
C LEU A 182 -2.82 -2.90 -21.09
N ARG A 183 -3.78 -2.88 -22.02
CA ARG A 183 -4.32 -1.63 -22.57
C ARG A 183 -4.98 -0.79 -21.48
N GLN A 184 -5.80 -1.40 -20.62
CA GLN A 184 -6.43 -0.70 -19.50
C GLN A 184 -5.41 -0.13 -18.53
N PHE A 185 -4.39 -0.92 -18.17
CA PHE A 185 -3.31 -0.49 -17.29
C PHE A 185 -2.65 0.77 -17.84
N ARG A 186 -2.29 0.74 -19.13
CA ARG A 186 -1.59 1.84 -19.81
C ARG A 186 -2.45 3.11 -19.93
N HIS A 187 -3.70 2.98 -20.36
CA HIS A 187 -4.50 4.12 -20.78
C HIS A 187 -5.47 4.64 -19.71
N ALA A 188 -5.71 3.88 -18.65
CA ALA A 188 -6.62 4.30 -17.58
C ALA A 188 -5.92 4.32 -16.21
N VAL A 189 -5.26 3.24 -15.80
CA VAL A 189 -4.62 3.15 -14.49
C VAL A 189 -3.41 4.08 -14.42
N TRP A 190 -2.49 3.96 -15.37
CA TRP A 190 -1.22 4.69 -15.34
C TRP A 190 -1.42 6.21 -15.42
N ARG A 191 -2.38 6.68 -16.22
CA ARG A 191 -2.74 8.11 -16.30
C ARG A 191 -3.22 8.69 -14.97
N GLN A 192 -3.82 7.87 -14.11
CA GLN A 192 -4.30 8.30 -12.80
C GLN A 192 -3.20 8.24 -11.73
N LEU A 193 -2.31 7.24 -11.82
CA LEU A 193 -1.14 7.14 -10.94
C LEU A 193 -0.10 8.21 -11.24
N VAL A 194 0.07 8.55 -12.53
CA VAL A 194 1.09 9.51 -13.01
C VAL A 194 0.47 10.51 -14.00
N PRO A 195 -0.33 11.49 -13.52
CA PRO A 195 -1.03 12.43 -14.39
C PRO A 195 -0.11 13.31 -15.24
N THR A 196 1.15 13.50 -14.82
CA THR A 196 2.14 14.35 -15.51
C THR A 196 2.65 13.77 -16.83
N GLU A 197 2.37 12.50 -17.14
CA GLU A 197 2.79 11.82 -18.39
C GLU A 197 1.71 11.79 -19.49
N ARG A 198 0.70 12.66 -19.39
CA ARG A 198 -0.58 12.56 -20.12
C ARG A 198 -0.49 12.56 -21.66
N ASP A 199 0.56 13.12 -22.26
CA ASP A 199 0.52 13.48 -23.69
C ASP A 199 1.92 13.56 -24.35
N VAL A 200 2.68 12.46 -24.37
CA VAL A 200 3.86 12.37 -25.26
C VAL A 200 3.37 12.11 -26.68
N ARG A 201 3.05 13.18 -27.41
CA ARG A 201 2.65 13.14 -28.84
C ARG A 201 3.70 12.47 -29.74
N ASP A 202 4.95 12.36 -29.29
CA ASP A 202 6.07 11.73 -30.02
C ASP A 202 6.49 10.34 -29.51
N GLY A 203 5.67 9.68 -28.69
CA GLY A 203 5.87 8.26 -28.42
C GLY A 203 5.62 7.88 -26.98
N MET A 204 4.61 7.03 -26.84
CA MET A 204 4.44 6.15 -25.69
C MET A 204 5.69 5.30 -25.37
N ALA A 205 6.74 5.34 -26.20
CA ALA A 205 8.06 4.75 -25.96
C ALA A 205 8.81 5.32 -24.73
N MET A 206 8.49 6.54 -24.27
CA MET A 206 9.19 7.18 -23.15
C MET A 206 8.37 7.30 -21.85
N SER A 207 7.19 6.67 -21.77
CA SER A 207 6.41 6.63 -20.51
C SER A 207 7.05 5.69 -19.49
N SER A 208 6.94 6.05 -18.21
CA SER A 208 7.41 5.19 -17.11
C SER A 208 6.68 3.86 -17.04
N VAL A 209 5.49 3.72 -17.65
CA VAL A 209 4.78 2.44 -17.77
C VAL A 209 5.64 1.37 -18.44
N ASN A 210 6.54 1.75 -19.35
CA ASN A 210 7.43 0.83 -20.04
C ASN A 210 8.46 0.22 -19.09
N VAL A 211 8.83 0.91 -18.00
CA VAL A 211 9.69 0.36 -16.95
C VAL A 211 9.01 -0.85 -16.30
N LEU A 212 7.71 -0.73 -15.98
CA LEU A 212 6.93 -1.81 -15.40
C LEU A 212 6.69 -2.93 -16.40
N GLU A 213 6.27 -2.61 -17.62
CA GLU A 213 6.04 -3.61 -18.68
C GLU A 213 7.32 -4.39 -19.02
N ASN A 214 8.46 -3.72 -19.14
CA ASN A 214 9.73 -4.38 -19.43
C ASN A 214 10.16 -5.30 -18.28
N ALA A 215 10.04 -4.84 -17.02
CA ALA A 215 10.36 -5.66 -15.85
C ALA A 215 9.41 -6.86 -15.72
N ALA A 216 8.12 -6.67 -16.03
CA ALA A 216 7.08 -7.70 -15.93
C ALA A 216 7.31 -8.87 -16.89
N ARG A 217 7.92 -8.65 -18.06
CA ARG A 217 8.26 -9.73 -19.00
C ARG A 217 9.21 -10.77 -18.40
N THR A 218 10.03 -10.36 -17.43
CA THR A 218 11.05 -11.21 -16.80
C THR A 218 10.76 -11.51 -15.33
N PHE A 219 9.73 -10.88 -14.75
CA PHE A 219 9.37 -11.02 -13.34
C PHE A 219 7.86 -11.29 -13.20
N PRO A 220 7.45 -12.58 -13.18
CA PRO A 220 6.04 -12.97 -13.13
C PRO A 220 5.19 -12.33 -12.02
N PRO A 221 5.70 -12.10 -10.79
CA PRO A 221 4.91 -11.44 -9.75
C PRO A 221 4.44 -10.04 -10.15
N LEU A 222 5.30 -9.29 -10.84
CA LEU A 222 4.99 -7.94 -11.32
C LEU A 222 3.93 -7.98 -12.40
N HIS A 223 4.02 -8.95 -13.32
CA HIS A 223 3.00 -9.13 -14.35
C HIS A 223 1.61 -9.37 -13.74
N HIS A 224 1.51 -10.28 -12.77
CA HIS A 224 0.26 -10.53 -12.06
C HIS A 224 -0.25 -9.29 -11.29
N ALA A 225 0.63 -8.55 -10.62
CA ALA A 225 0.23 -7.30 -9.95
C ALA A 225 -0.32 -6.25 -10.94
N MET A 226 0.30 -6.11 -12.12
CA MET A 226 -0.21 -5.24 -13.19
C MET A 226 -1.61 -5.66 -13.66
N MET A 227 -1.81 -6.97 -13.88
CA MET A 227 -3.11 -7.49 -14.32
C MET A 227 -4.18 -7.29 -13.24
N ALA A 228 -3.84 -7.50 -11.97
CA ALA A 228 -4.74 -7.31 -10.84
C ALA A 228 -5.29 -5.87 -10.76
N VAL A 229 -4.40 -4.87 -10.84
CA VAL A 229 -4.81 -3.45 -10.80
C VAL A 229 -5.62 -3.08 -12.04
N ALA A 230 -5.26 -3.60 -13.22
CA ALA A 230 -5.99 -3.36 -14.46
C ALA A 230 -7.41 -3.95 -14.43
N ALA A 231 -7.53 -5.21 -14.02
CA ALA A 231 -8.81 -5.90 -13.85
C ALA A 231 -9.68 -5.19 -12.81
N LEU A 232 -9.10 -4.74 -11.69
CA LEU A 232 -9.82 -3.97 -10.67
C LEU A 232 -10.43 -2.68 -11.25
N SER A 233 -9.66 -1.94 -12.05
CA SER A 233 -10.14 -0.72 -12.71
C SER A 233 -11.32 -0.98 -13.67
N LEU A 234 -11.35 -2.14 -14.35
CA LEU A 234 -12.49 -2.53 -15.19
C LEU A 234 -13.67 -3.02 -14.35
N ALA A 235 -13.42 -3.75 -13.26
CA ALA A 235 -14.46 -4.27 -12.38
C ALA A 235 -15.35 -3.15 -11.82
N ILE A 236 -14.81 -1.96 -11.57
CA ILE A 236 -15.62 -0.81 -11.12
C ILE A 236 -16.55 -0.29 -12.20
N ARG A 237 -16.15 -0.38 -13.47
CA ARG A 237 -16.94 0.11 -14.61
C ARG A 237 -17.97 -0.91 -15.10
N GLU A 238 -17.59 -2.18 -15.12
CA GLU A 238 -18.34 -3.25 -15.78
C GLU A 238 -18.85 -4.33 -14.82
N GLY A 239 -18.38 -4.37 -13.57
CA GLY A 239 -18.83 -5.30 -12.52
C GLY A 239 -18.33 -6.74 -12.63
N LYS A 240 -17.77 -7.15 -13.77
CA LYS A 240 -17.45 -8.56 -14.07
C LYS A 240 -16.05 -9.00 -13.67
N GLU A 241 -15.06 -8.12 -13.80
CA GLU A 241 -13.63 -8.47 -13.68
C GLU A 241 -13.12 -8.52 -12.22
N ARG A 242 -14.03 -8.55 -11.24
CA ARG A 242 -13.63 -8.50 -9.82
C ARG A 242 -12.91 -9.77 -9.38
N LEU A 243 -13.43 -10.92 -9.82
CA LEU A 243 -12.86 -12.21 -9.50
C LEU A 243 -11.47 -12.35 -10.10
N ASP A 244 -11.30 -11.92 -11.35
CA ASP A 244 -10.03 -11.92 -12.08
C ASP A 244 -8.99 -11.03 -11.40
N ALA A 245 -9.39 -9.85 -10.92
CA ALA A 245 -8.53 -8.97 -10.15
C ALA A 245 -7.98 -9.66 -8.89
N LEU A 246 -8.86 -10.32 -8.14
CA LEU A 246 -8.48 -11.08 -6.94
C LEU A 246 -7.60 -12.29 -7.29
N GLN A 247 -7.91 -13.00 -8.38
CA GLN A 247 -7.14 -14.15 -8.83
C GLN A 247 -5.70 -13.75 -9.18
N HIS A 248 -5.51 -12.69 -9.96
CA HIS A 248 -4.17 -12.20 -10.29
C HIS A 248 -3.43 -11.69 -9.05
N TYR A 249 -4.11 -11.01 -8.13
CA TYR A 249 -3.51 -10.62 -6.85
C TYR A 249 -3.02 -11.86 -6.07
N GLN A 250 -3.86 -12.89 -5.95
CA GLN A 250 -3.51 -14.14 -5.27
C GLN A 250 -2.41 -14.92 -5.97
N GLN A 251 -2.25 -14.78 -7.29
CA GLN A 251 -1.13 -15.37 -8.05
C GLN A 251 0.18 -14.61 -7.82
N ALA A 252 0.13 -13.29 -7.61
CA ALA A 252 1.32 -12.47 -7.39
C ALA A 252 2.07 -12.84 -6.11
N LEU A 253 1.35 -13.16 -5.02
CA LEU A 253 1.95 -13.48 -3.71
C LEU A 253 2.83 -14.75 -3.69
N PRO A 254 2.36 -15.94 -4.11
CA PRO A 254 3.19 -17.13 -4.17
C PRO A 254 4.29 -17.00 -5.24
N ALA A 255 4.01 -16.32 -6.35
CA ALA A 255 5.04 -16.03 -7.35
C ALA A 255 6.17 -15.18 -6.75
N LEU A 256 5.82 -14.21 -5.89
CA LEU A 256 6.78 -13.36 -5.19
C LEU A 256 7.61 -14.20 -4.20
N GLN A 257 6.97 -15.03 -3.38
CA GLN A 257 7.66 -15.96 -2.48
C GLN A 257 8.64 -16.88 -3.23
N ASN A 258 8.21 -17.42 -4.38
CA ASN A 258 9.05 -18.28 -5.23
C ASN A 258 10.22 -17.52 -5.87
N SER A 259 10.08 -16.20 -6.07
CA SER A 259 11.12 -15.35 -6.67
C SER A 259 12.12 -14.83 -5.64
N LEU A 260 11.72 -14.72 -4.36
CA LEU A 260 12.54 -14.23 -3.25
C LEU A 260 13.29 -15.38 -2.55
N LYS A 261 14.30 -15.95 -3.21
CA LYS A 261 15.05 -17.11 -2.68
C LYS A 261 16.23 -16.72 -1.78
N SER A 262 16.68 -15.48 -1.89
CA SER A 262 17.80 -14.92 -1.14
C SER A 262 17.50 -13.47 -0.73
N PRO A 263 18.16 -12.95 0.32
CA PRO A 263 18.02 -11.54 0.73
C PRO A 263 18.35 -10.54 -0.40
N ASN A 264 19.23 -10.93 -1.33
CA ASN A 264 19.58 -10.11 -2.48
C ASN A 264 18.43 -9.98 -3.48
N ASP A 265 17.55 -10.97 -3.57
CA ASP A 265 16.41 -10.94 -4.51
C ASP A 265 15.37 -9.88 -4.13
N LEU A 266 15.30 -9.52 -2.84
CA LEU A 266 14.44 -8.45 -2.33
C LEU A 266 14.89 -7.07 -2.84
N SER A 267 16.17 -6.90 -3.14
CA SER A 267 16.70 -5.66 -3.74
C SER A 267 16.41 -5.54 -5.24
N SER A 268 15.81 -6.55 -5.88
CA SER A 268 15.55 -6.52 -7.33
C SER A 268 14.51 -5.48 -7.74
N ASP A 269 14.59 -5.01 -9.00
CA ASP A 269 13.60 -4.08 -9.57
C ASP A 269 12.20 -4.69 -9.60
N GLY A 270 12.12 -5.98 -9.95
CA GLY A 270 10.88 -6.74 -9.98
C GLY A 270 10.19 -6.74 -8.62
N ALA A 271 10.91 -7.05 -7.53
CA ALA A 271 10.35 -7.07 -6.18
C ALA A 271 9.84 -5.69 -5.75
N PHE A 272 10.64 -4.63 -5.95
CA PHE A 272 10.27 -3.26 -5.60
C PHE A 272 9.01 -2.78 -6.34
N LEU A 273 8.97 -2.94 -7.66
CA LEU A 273 7.83 -2.53 -8.47
C LEU A 273 6.59 -3.40 -8.20
N THR A 274 6.76 -4.69 -7.87
CA THR A 274 5.64 -5.58 -7.50
C THR A 274 4.98 -5.06 -6.22
N HIS A 275 5.76 -4.80 -5.16
CA HIS A 275 5.22 -4.28 -3.91
C HIS A 275 4.56 -2.90 -4.08
N PHE A 276 5.09 -2.04 -4.96
CA PHE A 276 4.46 -0.77 -5.28
C PHE A 276 3.07 -0.97 -5.90
N LEU A 277 2.91 -1.89 -6.86
CA LEU A 277 1.60 -2.16 -7.46
C LEU A 277 0.65 -2.91 -6.52
N LEU A 278 1.15 -3.79 -5.66
CA LEU A 278 0.33 -4.43 -4.63
C LEU A 278 -0.18 -3.40 -3.61
N LEU A 279 0.64 -2.41 -3.24
CA LEU A 279 0.19 -1.27 -2.42
C LEU A 279 -0.96 -0.53 -3.12
N VAL A 280 -0.81 -0.21 -4.41
CA VAL A 280 -1.86 0.45 -5.21
C VAL A 280 -3.14 -0.42 -5.25
N TYR A 281 -3.01 -1.72 -5.48
CA TYR A 281 -4.13 -2.66 -5.49
C TYR A 281 -4.86 -2.67 -4.14
N GLU A 282 -4.15 -2.84 -3.02
CA GLU A 282 -4.74 -2.89 -1.69
C GLU A 282 -5.47 -1.59 -1.32
N ILE A 283 -4.90 -0.45 -1.70
CA ILE A 283 -5.54 0.84 -1.51
C ILE A 283 -6.82 0.94 -2.34
N ALA A 284 -6.78 0.56 -3.62
CA ALA A 284 -7.92 0.68 -4.53
C ALA A 284 -9.04 -0.34 -4.25
N ALA A 285 -8.66 -1.53 -3.79
CA ALA A 285 -9.54 -2.65 -3.48
C ALA A 285 -10.12 -2.61 -2.06
N ALA A 286 -9.63 -1.71 -1.20
CA ALA A 286 -10.03 -1.59 0.19
C ALA A 286 -11.57 -1.62 0.34
N GLU A 287 -12.05 -2.57 1.15
CA GLU A 287 -13.46 -2.70 1.51
C GLU A 287 -13.65 -2.49 3.00
N ASP A 288 -14.82 -1.94 3.35
CA ASP A 288 -15.29 -1.82 4.73
C ASP A 288 -15.17 -3.20 5.43
N GLY A 289 -14.51 -3.22 6.60
CA GLY A 289 -14.32 -4.43 7.43
C GLY A 289 -13.25 -5.45 7.01
N HIS A 290 -12.48 -5.23 5.94
CA HIS A 290 -11.43 -6.17 5.49
C HIS A 290 -10.03 -5.84 6.05
N SER A 291 -9.13 -6.83 5.99
CA SER A 291 -7.75 -6.72 6.53
C SER A 291 -6.96 -5.60 5.86
N ASN A 292 -6.30 -4.77 6.68
CA ASN A 292 -5.41 -3.71 6.22
C ASN A 292 -4.07 -4.29 5.74
N LEU A 293 -3.98 -4.68 4.47
CA LEU A 293 -2.75 -5.20 3.87
C LEU A 293 -1.89 -4.13 3.19
N TRP A 294 -2.42 -2.92 2.98
CA TRP A 294 -1.65 -1.81 2.41
C TRP A 294 -0.51 -1.36 3.35
N SER A 295 -0.74 -1.35 4.66
CA SER A 295 0.28 -0.95 5.65
C SER A 295 1.50 -1.90 5.66
N PRO A 296 1.33 -3.23 5.70
CA PRO A 296 2.43 -4.18 5.50
C PRO A 296 3.23 -4.00 4.20
N HIS A 297 2.57 -3.73 3.08
CA HIS A 297 3.27 -3.43 1.82
C HIS A 297 4.09 -2.15 1.91
N LEU A 298 3.56 -1.11 2.56
CA LEU A 298 4.28 0.14 2.77
C LEU A 298 5.52 -0.05 3.66
N SER A 299 5.41 -0.81 4.76
CA SER A 299 6.56 -1.15 5.61
C SER A 299 7.61 -1.97 4.85
N THR A 300 7.17 -2.88 3.99
CA THR A 300 8.07 -3.68 3.15
C THR A 300 8.75 -2.83 2.09
N LEU A 301 8.05 -1.87 1.49
CA LEU A 301 8.63 -0.89 0.55
C LEU A 301 9.69 -0.04 1.24
N LEU A 302 9.50 0.36 2.50
CA LEU A 302 10.54 1.08 3.26
C LEU A 302 11.80 0.22 3.38
N ARG A 303 11.65 -1.05 3.81
CA ARG A 303 12.76 -2.00 3.91
C ARG A 303 13.47 -2.19 2.57
N ILE A 304 12.73 -2.38 1.47
CA ILE A 304 13.30 -2.53 0.13
C ILE A 304 14.04 -1.26 -0.29
N THR A 305 13.48 -0.08 -0.04
CA THR A 305 14.11 1.21 -0.40
C THR A 305 15.46 1.37 0.29
N LEU A 306 15.54 1.05 1.59
CA LEU A 306 16.79 1.11 2.35
C LEU A 306 17.81 0.08 1.85
N LEU A 307 17.37 -1.17 1.66
CA LEU A 307 18.24 -2.24 1.15
C LEU A 307 18.81 -1.91 -0.24
N ARG A 308 17.97 -1.40 -1.15
CA ARG A 308 18.39 -1.03 -2.50
C ARG A 308 19.39 0.12 -2.49
N ARG A 309 19.21 1.10 -1.60
CA ARG A 309 20.20 2.16 -1.41
C ARG A 309 21.54 1.61 -0.94
N ASP A 310 21.55 0.68 0.00
CA ASP A 310 22.79 0.07 0.50
C ASP A 310 23.50 -0.76 -0.59
N VAL A 311 22.73 -1.48 -1.41
CA VAL A 311 23.27 -2.34 -2.48
C VAL A 311 23.76 -1.54 -3.69
N TYR A 312 23.03 -0.50 -4.10
CA TYR A 312 23.31 0.24 -5.35
C TYR A 312 23.94 1.62 -5.13
N GLY A 313 24.04 2.10 -3.89
CA GLY A 313 24.48 3.46 -3.55
C GLY A 313 23.42 4.55 -3.79
N GLY A 314 22.25 4.18 -4.33
CA GLY A 314 21.14 5.07 -4.64
C GLY A 314 19.97 4.30 -5.24
N GLU A 315 18.79 4.91 -5.29
CA GLU A 315 17.61 4.28 -5.90
C GLU A 315 17.62 4.50 -7.42
N ARG A 316 17.34 3.43 -8.19
CA ARG A 316 17.25 3.44 -9.66
C ARG A 316 15.93 4.01 -10.18
N PHE A 317 14.88 3.96 -9.36
CA PHE A 317 13.57 4.57 -9.65
C PHE A 317 13.16 5.60 -8.58
N PRO A 318 13.91 6.71 -8.44
CA PRO A 318 13.68 7.69 -7.37
C PRO A 318 12.29 8.35 -7.47
N PHE A 319 11.72 8.45 -8.68
CA PHE A 319 10.36 8.94 -8.88
C PHE A 319 9.29 8.01 -8.25
N VAL A 320 9.52 6.69 -8.21
CA VAL A 320 8.59 5.74 -7.54
C VAL A 320 8.65 5.93 -6.03
N VAL A 321 9.84 6.15 -5.46
CA VAL A 321 10.01 6.51 -4.05
C VAL A 321 9.25 7.79 -3.73
N TRP A 322 9.35 8.81 -4.59
CA TRP A 322 8.58 10.04 -4.46
C TRP A 322 7.06 9.77 -4.47
N TRP A 323 6.56 8.90 -5.35
CA TRP A 323 5.15 8.54 -5.37
C TRP A 323 4.70 7.79 -4.11
N ILE A 324 5.53 6.89 -3.57
CA ILE A 324 5.24 6.19 -2.30
C ILE A 324 5.14 7.20 -1.15
N CYS A 325 6.04 8.20 -1.09
CA CYS A 325 5.94 9.30 -0.12
C CYS A 325 4.60 10.04 -0.23
N ASN A 326 4.12 10.32 -1.44
CA ASN A 326 2.84 10.98 -1.66
C ASN A 326 1.64 10.09 -1.28
N ILE A 327 1.71 8.77 -1.49
CA ILE A 327 0.68 7.83 -1.05
C ILE A 327 0.60 7.81 0.48
N ASP A 328 1.75 7.70 1.17
CA ASP A 328 1.79 7.70 2.63
C ASP A 328 1.38 9.06 3.24
N LEU A 329 1.69 10.17 2.56
CA LEU A 329 1.17 11.50 2.93
C LEU A 329 -0.37 11.56 2.89
N ASN A 330 -1.00 10.98 1.87
CA ASN A 330 -2.46 10.94 1.81
C ASN A 330 -3.05 10.10 2.96
N ALA A 331 -2.44 8.96 3.27
CA ALA A 331 -2.86 8.10 4.38
C ALA A 331 -2.66 8.80 5.74
N LEU A 332 -1.60 9.59 5.87
CA LEU A 332 -1.33 10.41 7.05
C LEU A 332 -2.39 11.50 7.23
N PHE A 333 -2.77 12.22 6.17
CA PHE A 333 -3.83 13.24 6.25
C PHE A 333 -5.21 12.65 6.53
N SER A 334 -5.51 11.45 6.03
CA SER A 334 -6.79 10.79 6.30
C SER A 334 -6.92 10.24 7.72
N GLY A 335 -5.81 10.19 8.47
CA GLY A 335 -5.73 9.51 9.76
C GLY A 335 -5.74 7.98 9.67
N ALA A 336 -5.82 7.40 8.46
CA ALA A 336 -5.76 5.95 8.26
C ALA A 336 -4.35 5.40 8.42
N GLY A 337 -3.34 6.21 8.12
CA GLY A 337 -1.92 5.88 8.22
C GLY A 337 -1.16 6.76 9.19
N ARG A 338 0.01 6.24 9.58
CA ARG A 338 0.91 6.91 10.51
C ARG A 338 1.96 7.77 9.81
N GLY A 339 2.11 7.70 8.50
CA GLY A 339 3.20 8.40 7.81
C GLY A 339 4.57 7.80 8.14
N GLU A 340 4.65 6.48 8.34
CA GLU A 340 5.89 5.81 8.75
C GLU A 340 6.95 5.82 7.64
N TYR A 341 6.55 5.59 6.39
CA TYR A 341 7.47 5.64 5.25
C TYR A 341 7.97 7.06 5.06
N VAL A 342 7.06 8.01 4.83
CA VAL A 342 7.46 9.40 4.52
C VAL A 342 8.12 10.08 5.71
N GLY A 343 7.70 9.77 6.94
CA GLY A 343 8.31 10.27 8.17
C GLY A 343 9.74 9.77 8.36
N TYR A 344 9.99 8.47 8.12
CA TYR A 344 11.36 7.93 8.16
C TYR A 344 12.23 8.55 7.07
N MET A 345 11.70 8.66 5.86
CA MET A 345 12.42 9.24 4.73
C MET A 345 12.82 10.70 5.00
N LEU A 346 11.92 11.47 5.60
CA LEU A 346 12.16 12.86 5.99
C LEU A 346 13.19 12.98 7.12
N SER A 347 13.09 12.16 8.16
CA SER A 347 13.99 12.28 9.33
C SER A 347 15.43 11.88 9.04
N HIS A 348 15.66 11.08 8.01
CA HIS A 348 17.00 10.62 7.61
C HIS A 348 17.58 11.38 6.40
N ASP A 349 16.85 12.38 5.87
CA ASP A 349 17.25 13.15 4.67
C ASP A 349 17.50 12.26 3.45
N ILE A 350 16.55 11.35 3.18
CA ILE A 350 16.67 10.34 2.12
C ILE A 350 15.55 10.45 1.07
N ILE A 351 14.72 11.49 1.16
CA ILE A 351 13.72 11.81 0.13
C ILE A 351 14.48 12.23 -1.14
N PRO A 352 14.13 11.67 -2.31
CA PRO A 352 14.75 12.06 -3.57
C PRO A 352 14.66 13.58 -3.80
N PRO A 353 15.72 14.23 -4.33
CA PRO A 353 15.67 15.65 -4.64
C PRO A 353 14.66 15.94 -5.77
N PRO A 354 14.20 17.20 -5.91
CA PRO A 354 13.20 17.59 -6.93
C PRO A 354 13.57 17.18 -8.36
N SER A 355 14.86 17.21 -8.69
CA SER A 355 15.36 16.81 -10.00
C SER A 355 15.20 15.32 -10.29
N PHE A 356 14.66 14.49 -9.40
CA PHE A 356 14.51 13.04 -9.57
C PHE A 356 13.05 12.55 -9.52
N HIS A 357 12.08 13.48 -9.49
CA HIS A 357 10.67 13.13 -9.28
C HIS A 357 9.92 12.74 -10.55
N LEU A 358 10.51 12.96 -11.73
CA LEU A 358 9.85 12.71 -13.02
C LEU A 358 10.61 11.70 -13.86
N HIS A 359 9.86 10.93 -14.64
CA HIS A 359 10.38 10.12 -15.73
C HIS A 359 10.17 10.88 -17.07
N PRO A 360 11.02 10.66 -18.12
CA PRO A 360 12.20 9.80 -18.17
C PRO A 360 13.40 10.33 -17.40
N LEU A 361 14.31 9.41 -17.06
CA LEU A 361 15.58 9.72 -16.39
C LEU A 361 16.71 9.86 -17.43
N GLY A 362 17.58 10.84 -17.23
CA GLY A 362 18.80 11.09 -17.97
C GLY A 362 19.94 10.16 -17.55
N LEU A 363 21.13 10.36 -18.14
CA LEU A 363 22.31 9.52 -17.89
C LEU A 363 22.82 9.60 -16.45
N ASP A 364 22.60 10.72 -15.79
CA ASP A 364 22.92 10.96 -14.38
C ASP A 364 21.81 10.51 -13.41
N GLY A 365 20.74 9.91 -13.95
CA GLY A 365 19.57 9.48 -13.19
C GLY A 365 18.59 10.60 -12.86
N SER A 366 18.87 11.85 -13.24
CA SER A 366 17.96 12.98 -13.02
C SER A 366 16.83 13.00 -14.05
N SER A 367 15.75 13.71 -13.75
CA SER A 367 14.60 13.90 -14.62
C SER A 367 15.01 14.69 -15.85
N VAL A 368 14.67 14.20 -17.04
CA VAL A 368 14.90 14.92 -18.29
C VAL A 368 14.09 16.22 -18.29
N VAL A 369 14.76 17.35 -18.50
CA VAL A 369 14.15 18.67 -18.71
C VAL A 369 14.20 18.99 -20.20
N TYR A 370 13.04 19.26 -20.80
CA TYR A 370 12.94 19.62 -22.22
C TYR A 370 13.20 21.11 -22.43
N GLU A 371 13.56 21.50 -23.66
CA GLU A 371 13.94 22.88 -24.00
C GLU A 371 12.85 23.89 -23.63
N GLU A 372 11.58 23.58 -23.91
CA GLU A 372 10.41 24.39 -23.58
C GLU A 372 10.13 24.55 -22.08
N GLU A 373 10.79 23.76 -21.23
CA GLU A 373 10.57 23.70 -19.78
C GLU A 373 11.74 24.24 -18.96
N LEU A 374 12.85 24.60 -19.59
CA LEU A 374 14.09 25.01 -18.90
C LEU A 374 13.87 26.18 -17.93
N ASP A 375 12.99 27.13 -18.30
CA ASP A 375 12.74 28.34 -17.53
C ASP A 375 11.72 28.15 -16.40
N SER A 376 10.91 27.08 -16.42
CA SER A 376 9.79 26.91 -15.48
C SER A 376 9.90 25.65 -14.63
N LEU A 377 10.27 24.51 -15.22
CA LEU A 377 10.16 23.22 -14.58
C LEU A 377 11.04 23.07 -13.34
N PRO A 378 12.32 23.51 -13.31
CA PRO A 378 13.14 23.40 -12.10
C PRO A 378 12.53 24.15 -10.91
N THR A 379 12.00 25.36 -11.15
CA THR A 379 11.33 26.16 -10.10
C THR A 379 10.03 25.52 -9.64
N ILE A 380 9.24 24.95 -10.55
CA ILE A 380 7.99 24.26 -10.22
C ILE A 380 8.26 22.97 -9.45
N LEU A 381 9.27 22.18 -9.84
CA LEU A 381 9.68 20.97 -9.10
C LEU A 381 10.15 21.31 -7.69
N GLN A 382 10.94 22.37 -7.53
CA GLN A 382 11.33 22.84 -6.21
C GLN A 382 10.10 23.25 -5.38
N LEU A 383 9.17 24.01 -5.97
CA LEU A 383 7.94 24.41 -5.29
C LEU A 383 7.09 23.21 -4.85
N ASP A 384 6.86 22.25 -5.75
CA ASP A 384 6.08 21.04 -5.47
C ASP A 384 6.70 20.20 -4.35
N TYR A 385 8.02 20.04 -4.38
CA TYR A 385 8.78 19.40 -3.33
C TYR A 385 8.60 20.11 -1.98
N GLU A 386 8.89 21.41 -1.90
CA GLU A 386 8.85 22.15 -0.64
C GLU A 386 7.44 22.20 -0.04
N VAL A 387 6.41 22.38 -0.87
CA VAL A 387 5.00 22.31 -0.43
C VAL A 387 4.69 20.93 0.12
N THR A 388 5.13 19.86 -0.53
CA THR A 388 4.91 18.48 -0.07
C THR A 388 5.68 18.19 1.22
N ILE A 389 6.91 18.68 1.39
CA ILE A 389 7.66 18.54 2.66
C ILE A 389 6.95 19.24 3.81
N LEU A 390 6.43 20.46 3.58
CA LEU A 390 5.62 21.16 4.58
C LEU A 390 4.30 20.44 4.86
N ALA A 391 3.67 19.84 3.85
CA ALA A 391 2.49 19.01 4.00
C ALA A 391 2.76 17.77 4.89
N VAL A 392 3.88 17.09 4.69
CA VAL A 392 4.32 15.97 5.55
C VAL A 392 4.51 16.42 6.99
N ARG A 393 5.20 17.55 7.20
CA ARG A 393 5.38 18.11 8.55
C ARG A 393 4.04 18.43 9.21
N LEU A 394 3.11 19.03 8.46
CA LEU A 394 1.76 19.33 8.94
C LEU A 394 1.00 18.05 9.33
N GLY A 395 1.04 17.02 8.50
CA GLY A 395 0.41 15.73 8.79
C GLY A 395 0.98 15.06 10.03
N LEU A 396 2.31 15.05 10.19
CA LEU A 396 2.98 14.49 11.36
C LEU A 396 2.63 15.26 12.65
N LEU A 397 2.57 16.59 12.57
CA LEU A 397 2.11 17.46 13.66
C LEU A 397 0.65 17.17 14.03
N SER A 398 -0.23 17.00 13.05
CA SER A 398 -1.64 16.68 13.32
C SER A 398 -1.78 15.34 14.04
N ARG A 399 -1.02 14.34 13.61
CA ARG A 399 -0.97 13.04 14.30
C ARG A 399 -0.54 13.18 15.76
N GLU A 400 0.51 13.96 16.01
CA GLU A 400 1.00 14.25 17.37
C GLU A 400 -0.12 14.91 18.22
N PHE A 401 -0.74 15.97 17.72
CA PHE A 401 -1.79 16.70 18.44
C PHE A 401 -3.04 15.86 18.70
N ARG A 402 -3.44 15.01 17.74
CA ARG A 402 -4.58 14.09 17.87
C ARG A 402 -4.29 12.98 18.87
N HIS A 403 -3.08 12.43 18.90
CA HIS A 403 -2.68 11.43 19.90
C HIS A 403 -2.75 12.02 21.32
N GLU A 404 -2.21 13.22 21.51
CA GLU A 404 -2.26 13.95 22.78
C GLU A 404 -3.67 14.43 23.17
N ALA A 405 -4.57 14.66 22.21
CA ALA A 405 -5.93 15.13 22.48
C ALA A 405 -6.72 14.18 23.39
N SER A 406 -6.43 12.88 23.35
CA SER A 406 -7.01 11.87 24.25
C SER A 406 -6.63 12.09 25.73
N ALA A 407 -5.42 12.57 26.01
CA ALA A 407 -4.95 12.91 27.36
C ALA A 407 -5.38 14.34 27.78
N PHE A 408 -5.67 15.19 26.81
CA PHE A 408 -5.99 16.61 26.97
C PHE A 408 -7.38 16.88 27.57
N ILE A 409 -8.35 16.00 27.37
CA ILE A 409 -9.73 16.13 27.89
C ILE A 409 -9.76 16.07 29.44
N SER A 410 -8.74 15.48 30.06
CA SER A 410 -8.65 15.27 31.52
C SER A 410 -7.83 16.35 32.25
N GLY A 411 -7.28 17.34 31.55
CA GLY A 411 -6.38 18.36 32.11
C GLY A 411 -7.11 19.60 32.68
N ASP A 412 -6.43 20.31 33.59
CA ASP A 412 -6.89 21.61 34.11
C ASP A 412 -6.95 22.68 33.00
N MET A 413 -7.87 23.65 33.12
CA MET A 413 -8.15 24.67 32.10
C MET A 413 -6.91 25.51 31.73
N LEU A 414 -6.04 25.80 32.69
CA LEU A 414 -4.80 26.55 32.45
C LEU A 414 -3.81 25.76 31.59
N HIS A 415 -3.65 24.46 31.85
CA HIS A 415 -2.81 23.58 31.06
C HIS A 415 -3.36 23.40 29.63
N ARG A 416 -4.69 23.37 29.49
CA ARG A 416 -5.38 23.35 28.19
C ARG A 416 -5.10 24.60 27.36
N ALA A 417 -5.21 25.79 27.95
CA ALA A 417 -4.93 27.05 27.27
C ALA A 417 -3.46 27.16 26.80
N GLU A 418 -2.51 26.75 27.65
CA GLU A 418 -1.09 26.75 27.29
C GLU A 418 -0.79 25.78 26.13
N SER A 419 -1.34 24.57 26.18
CA SER A 419 -1.14 23.59 25.11
C SER A 419 -1.77 24.02 23.79
N ILE A 420 -2.96 24.64 23.79
CA ILE A 420 -3.54 25.26 22.58
C ILE A 420 -2.60 26.31 22.00
N ARG A 421 -2.04 27.18 22.86
CA ARG A 421 -1.10 28.22 22.41
C ARG A 421 0.14 27.60 21.76
N VAL A 422 0.73 26.58 22.37
CA VAL A 422 1.90 25.86 21.80
C VAL A 422 1.56 25.23 20.44
N ARG A 423 0.38 24.60 20.33
CA ARG A 423 -0.10 24.02 19.06
C ARG A 423 -0.29 25.08 17.98
N GLN A 424 -0.90 26.21 18.33
CA GLN A 424 -1.11 27.34 17.43
C GLN A 424 0.21 27.93 16.94
N THR A 425 1.23 28.07 17.81
CA THR A 425 2.57 28.53 17.40
C THR A 425 3.20 27.59 16.36
N ARG A 426 3.19 26.28 16.62
CA ARG A 426 3.76 25.28 15.68
C ARG A 426 3.01 25.23 14.35
N ILE A 427 1.69 25.41 14.37
CA ILE A 427 0.89 25.53 13.14
C ILE A 427 1.26 26.80 12.38
N PHE A 428 1.34 27.93 13.08
CA PHE A 428 1.67 29.22 12.49
C PHE A 428 3.02 29.18 11.78
N GLU A 429 4.03 28.51 12.35
CA GLU A 429 5.34 28.33 11.70
C GLU A 429 5.21 27.63 10.34
N VAL A 430 4.39 26.57 10.24
CA VAL A 430 4.18 25.86 8.97
C VAL A 430 3.35 26.69 7.99
N GLN A 431 2.30 27.37 8.47
CA GLN A 431 1.49 28.27 7.65
C GLN A 431 2.32 29.40 7.06
N GLU A 432 3.20 30.00 7.87
CA GLU A 432 4.05 31.09 7.43
C GLU A 432 5.11 30.61 6.43
N ALA A 433 5.70 29.43 6.64
CA ALA A 433 6.60 28.82 5.66
C ALA A 433 5.89 28.57 4.32
N LEU A 434 4.65 28.05 4.35
CA LEU A 434 3.83 27.85 3.15
C LEU A 434 3.58 29.19 2.43
N ARG A 435 3.18 30.23 3.15
CA ARG A 435 2.93 31.57 2.57
C ARG A 435 4.19 32.16 1.94
N GLN A 436 5.33 32.05 2.63
CA GLN A 436 6.62 32.55 2.16
C GLN A 436 7.07 31.86 0.86
N LEU A 437 6.87 30.55 0.75
CA LEU A 437 7.09 29.83 -0.51
C LEU A 437 6.22 30.39 -1.63
N TRP A 438 4.94 30.62 -1.36
CA TRP A 438 3.98 31.04 -2.38
C TRP A 438 4.24 32.45 -2.92
N VAL A 439 4.80 33.35 -2.10
CA VAL A 439 5.17 34.72 -2.50
C VAL A 439 6.61 34.86 -3.00
N ALA A 440 7.36 33.76 -3.08
CA ALA A 440 8.74 33.80 -3.54
C ALA A 440 8.84 34.36 -4.99
N PRO A 441 9.89 35.13 -5.33
CA PRO A 441 10.01 35.75 -6.65
C PRO A 441 9.92 34.76 -7.82
N GLY A 442 10.56 33.60 -7.70
CA GLY A 442 10.51 32.55 -8.73
C GLY A 442 9.10 32.00 -8.96
N VAL A 443 8.35 31.78 -7.87
CA VAL A 443 6.95 31.30 -7.94
C VAL A 443 6.04 32.37 -8.53
N SER A 444 6.27 33.64 -8.17
CA SER A 444 5.54 34.77 -8.73
C SER A 444 5.77 34.92 -10.24
N MET A 445 7.01 34.71 -10.70
CA MET A 445 7.32 34.70 -12.13
C MET A 445 6.63 33.55 -12.87
N VAL A 446 6.67 32.33 -12.31
CA VAL A 446 5.96 31.17 -12.87
C VAL A 446 4.46 31.43 -12.95
N SER A 447 3.86 32.04 -11.93
CA SER A 447 2.43 32.38 -11.91
C SER A 447 2.04 33.33 -13.03
N GLN A 448 2.89 34.29 -13.39
CA GLN A 448 2.65 35.18 -14.54
C GLN A 448 2.69 34.44 -15.88
N LEU A 449 3.43 33.33 -15.95
CA LEU A 449 3.57 32.49 -17.13
C LEU A 449 2.54 31.34 -17.18
N GLU A 450 1.71 31.15 -16.14
CA GLU A 450 0.78 30.01 -16.00
C GLU A 450 0.00 29.68 -17.29
N PRO A 451 -0.60 30.66 -18.02
CA PRO A 451 -1.39 30.35 -19.21
C PRO A 451 -0.59 29.70 -20.34
N ASN A 452 0.73 29.92 -20.36
CA ASN A 452 1.65 29.49 -21.41
C ASN A 452 2.58 28.35 -20.97
N LEU A 453 2.38 27.79 -19.76
CA LEU A 453 3.22 26.70 -19.27
C LEU A 453 3.05 25.43 -20.12
N PRO A 454 4.15 24.70 -20.41
CA PRO A 454 4.07 23.35 -20.97
C PRO A 454 3.18 22.45 -20.11
N THR A 455 2.50 21.47 -20.72
CA THR A 455 1.49 20.63 -20.05
C THR A 455 2.00 20.00 -18.75
N ARG A 456 3.21 19.41 -18.78
CA ARG A 456 3.81 18.76 -17.61
C ARG A 456 4.13 19.76 -16.49
N SER A 457 4.71 20.91 -16.82
CA SER A 457 4.93 22.04 -15.90
C SER A 457 3.62 22.56 -15.30
N LYS A 458 2.57 22.75 -16.13
CA LYS A 458 1.24 23.21 -15.69
C LYS A 458 0.62 22.25 -14.67
N LEU A 459 0.67 20.93 -14.93
CA LEU A 459 0.11 19.93 -14.03
C LEU A 459 0.81 19.89 -12.67
N LEU A 460 2.14 20.00 -12.64
CA LEU A 460 2.91 20.06 -11.39
C LEU A 460 2.65 21.35 -10.62
N TYR A 461 2.55 22.48 -11.32
CA TYR A 461 2.19 23.76 -10.71
C TYR A 461 0.78 23.70 -10.08
N GLU A 462 -0.20 23.12 -10.80
CA GLU A 462 -1.55 22.91 -10.30
C GLU A 462 -1.58 21.92 -9.12
N HIS A 463 -0.74 20.88 -9.13
CA HIS A 463 -0.59 19.96 -8.00
C HIS A 463 -0.12 20.71 -6.75
N ALA A 464 1.02 21.39 -6.83
CA ALA A 464 1.57 22.20 -5.74
C ALA A 464 0.57 23.27 -5.25
N ALA A 465 -0.12 23.93 -6.17
CA ALA A 465 -1.15 24.92 -5.86
C ALA A 465 -2.33 24.35 -5.10
N SER A 466 -2.83 23.18 -5.49
CA SER A 466 -3.95 22.53 -4.82
C SER A 466 -3.56 22.00 -3.44
N LEU A 467 -2.36 21.41 -3.32
CA LEU A 467 -1.83 20.90 -2.06
C LEU A 467 -1.54 22.03 -1.06
N TYR A 468 -0.92 23.13 -1.51
CA TYR A 468 -0.71 24.33 -0.69
C TYR A 468 -2.02 24.81 -0.04
N ARG A 469 -3.09 24.95 -0.84
CA ARG A 469 -4.40 25.39 -0.35
C ARG A 469 -5.04 24.36 0.59
N ALA A 470 -4.92 23.07 0.26
CA ALA A 470 -5.40 22.01 1.11
C ALA A 470 -4.69 22.02 2.48
N CYS A 471 -3.38 22.27 2.52
CA CYS A 471 -2.62 22.43 3.75
C CYS A 471 -3.08 23.65 4.57
N ILE A 472 -3.34 24.80 3.92
CA ILE A 472 -3.90 25.97 4.61
C ILE A 472 -5.25 25.61 5.24
N LEU A 473 -6.17 25.00 4.50
CA LEU A 473 -7.45 24.55 5.04
C LEU A 473 -7.26 23.56 6.20
N TYR A 474 -6.49 22.49 5.98
CA TYR A 474 -6.24 21.46 6.98
C TYR A 474 -5.65 22.04 8.27
N SER A 475 -4.70 22.97 8.15
CA SER A 475 -4.03 23.60 9.28
C SER A 475 -4.96 24.43 10.16
N HIS A 476 -6.07 24.94 9.61
CA HIS A 476 -7.08 25.72 10.34
C HIS A 476 -8.25 24.88 10.84
N THR A 477 -8.50 23.70 10.26
CA THR A 477 -9.74 22.97 10.51
C THR A 477 -9.58 21.56 11.04
N SER A 478 -8.41 20.94 10.93
CA SER A 478 -8.29 19.47 11.01
C SER A 478 -7.04 18.96 11.73
N MET A 479 -6.35 19.82 12.47
CA MET A 479 -5.18 19.44 13.26
C MET A 479 -5.54 18.66 14.52
N TRP A 480 -6.70 18.93 15.13
CA TRP A 480 -7.29 18.18 16.25
C TRP A 480 -8.82 18.37 16.32
N PRO A 481 -9.56 17.51 17.04
CA PRO A 481 -11.00 17.64 17.18
C PRO A 481 -11.43 18.98 17.82
N GLY A 482 -12.41 19.64 17.21
CA GLY A 482 -12.93 20.93 17.69
C GLY A 482 -12.05 22.15 17.40
N GLN A 483 -10.90 22.01 16.72
CA GLN A 483 -10.01 23.12 16.38
C GLN A 483 -10.74 24.30 15.74
N ARG A 484 -11.71 24.03 14.87
CA ARG A 484 -12.40 25.07 14.12
C ARG A 484 -13.21 26.02 15.00
N LEU A 485 -13.66 25.59 16.19
CA LEU A 485 -14.26 26.48 17.21
C LEU A 485 -13.24 27.42 17.85
N GLU A 486 -11.98 26.97 17.97
CA GLU A 486 -10.89 27.69 18.61
C GLU A 486 -10.15 28.63 17.63
N THR A 487 -10.43 28.50 16.33
CA THR A 487 -9.79 29.28 15.27
C THR A 487 -10.40 30.67 15.16
N SER A 488 -9.56 31.71 15.12
CA SER A 488 -10.02 33.10 15.01
C SER A 488 -10.88 33.31 13.74
N PRO A 489 -12.00 34.05 13.82
CA PRO A 489 -12.78 34.44 12.66
C PRO A 489 -11.98 35.22 11.61
N ASP A 490 -10.85 35.84 11.98
CA ASP A 490 -9.97 36.54 11.03
C ASP A 490 -9.49 35.64 9.88
N TYR A 491 -9.38 34.33 10.14
CA TYR A 491 -8.95 33.34 9.15
C TYR A 491 -10.10 32.85 8.24
N ASP A 492 -11.35 33.24 8.49
CA ASP A 492 -12.49 32.82 7.66
C ASP A 492 -12.35 33.27 6.20
N THR A 493 -11.73 34.43 5.99
CA THR A 493 -11.43 34.96 4.65
C THR A 493 -10.39 34.10 3.92
N GLU A 494 -9.30 33.73 4.60
CA GLU A 494 -8.25 32.85 4.04
C GLU A 494 -8.82 31.47 3.71
N ILE A 495 -9.64 30.90 4.60
CA ILE A 495 -10.34 29.62 4.40
C ILE A 495 -11.28 29.71 3.18
N ALA A 496 -12.11 30.75 3.10
CA ALA A 496 -13.04 30.91 1.98
C ALA A 496 -12.32 31.08 0.62
N VAL A 497 -11.23 31.84 0.59
CA VAL A 497 -10.41 32.03 -0.62
C VAL A 497 -9.76 30.71 -1.05
N ALA A 498 -9.15 29.98 -0.12
CA ALA A 498 -8.52 28.69 -0.41
C ALA A 498 -9.55 27.67 -0.95
N SER A 499 -10.72 27.57 -0.30
CA SER A 499 -11.82 26.70 -0.76
C SER A 499 -12.27 27.05 -2.18
N ASN A 500 -12.54 28.32 -2.46
CA ASN A 500 -12.97 28.76 -3.80
C ASN A 500 -11.95 28.42 -4.88
N GLN A 501 -10.67 28.71 -4.62
CA GLN A 501 -9.61 28.47 -5.60
C GLN A 501 -9.45 26.97 -5.90
N ILE A 502 -9.56 26.09 -4.90
CA ILE A 502 -9.56 24.64 -5.12
C ILE A 502 -10.74 24.22 -6.02
N LEU A 503 -11.95 24.67 -5.72
CA LEU A 503 -13.15 24.30 -6.48
C LEU A 503 -13.06 24.79 -7.93
N ASP A 504 -12.52 25.99 -8.15
CA ASP A 504 -12.33 26.57 -9.48
C ASP A 504 -11.25 25.83 -10.28
N MET A 505 -10.11 25.48 -9.64
CA MET A 505 -9.07 24.67 -10.26
C MET A 505 -9.61 23.31 -10.73
N THR A 506 -10.40 22.64 -9.88
CA THR A 506 -11.01 21.36 -10.25
C THR A 506 -12.06 21.51 -11.34
N ARG A 507 -12.88 22.57 -11.31
CA ARG A 507 -13.84 22.85 -12.39
C ARG A 507 -13.12 23.07 -13.73
N LYS A 508 -12.03 23.82 -13.74
CA LYS A 508 -11.18 24.03 -14.93
C LYS A 508 -10.59 22.71 -15.43
N ALA A 509 -10.04 21.89 -14.53
CA ALA A 509 -9.50 20.58 -14.88
C ALA A 509 -10.55 19.66 -15.51
N LEU A 510 -11.77 19.58 -14.94
CA LEU A 510 -12.85 18.77 -15.50
C LEU A 510 -13.38 19.32 -16.84
N ALA A 511 -13.42 20.64 -17.02
CA ALA A 511 -13.78 21.25 -18.30
C ALA A 511 -12.76 20.95 -19.40
N GLU A 512 -11.48 20.76 -19.03
CA GLU A 512 -10.39 20.30 -19.90
C GLU A 512 -10.32 18.76 -20.02
N ASP A 513 -11.37 18.04 -19.62
CA ASP A 513 -11.48 16.56 -19.59
C ASP A 513 -10.38 15.87 -18.77
N ARG A 514 -9.88 16.52 -17.70
CA ARG A 514 -8.79 16.03 -16.83
C ARG A 514 -9.29 15.36 -15.56
N SER A 515 -10.26 14.46 -15.72
CA SER A 515 -10.80 13.67 -14.59
C SER A 515 -9.79 12.69 -13.96
N ASP A 516 -8.66 12.44 -14.64
CA ASP A 516 -7.51 11.67 -14.19
C ASP A 516 -6.56 12.43 -13.24
N CYS A 517 -6.75 13.74 -13.02
CA CYS A 517 -5.99 14.54 -12.04
C CYS A 517 -6.43 14.20 -10.59
N ARG A 518 -6.14 12.98 -10.14
CA ARG A 518 -6.59 12.40 -8.85
C ARG A 518 -6.09 13.13 -7.62
N TYR A 519 -4.97 13.83 -7.73
CA TYR A 519 -4.45 14.67 -6.66
C TYR A 519 -5.42 15.79 -6.22
N LEU A 520 -6.43 16.13 -7.04
CA LEU A 520 -7.44 17.14 -6.70
C LEU A 520 -8.53 16.64 -5.74
N VAL A 521 -8.68 15.33 -5.55
CA VAL A 521 -9.81 14.79 -4.76
C VAL A 521 -9.71 15.18 -3.28
N PHE A 522 -8.53 15.05 -2.67
CA PHE A 522 -8.31 15.47 -1.28
C PHE A 522 -8.49 16.99 -1.08
N PRO A 523 -7.88 17.88 -1.89
CA PRO A 523 -8.16 19.31 -1.84
C PRO A 523 -9.66 19.63 -1.93
N VAL A 524 -10.41 19.02 -2.85
CA VAL A 524 -11.85 19.28 -3.00
C VAL A 524 -12.64 18.80 -1.78
N PHE A 525 -12.27 17.66 -1.21
CA PHE A 525 -12.82 17.19 0.06
C PHE A 525 -12.61 18.23 1.17
N MET A 526 -11.39 18.74 1.32
CA MET A 526 -11.06 19.77 2.32
C MET A 526 -11.81 21.08 2.08
N ALA A 527 -11.89 21.55 0.83
CA ALA A 527 -12.65 22.74 0.46
C ALA A 527 -14.14 22.59 0.77
N GLY A 528 -14.70 21.42 0.47
CA GLY A 528 -16.07 21.06 0.80
C GLY A 528 -16.33 21.00 2.30
N TYR A 529 -15.41 20.43 3.08
CA TYR A 529 -15.53 20.33 4.54
C TYR A 529 -15.45 21.71 5.22
N ALA A 530 -14.48 22.53 4.82
CA ALA A 530 -14.20 23.82 5.43
C ALA A 530 -15.21 24.91 5.04
N SER A 531 -15.95 24.73 3.94
CA SER A 531 -16.92 25.72 3.47
C SER A 531 -18.14 25.85 4.39
N LEU A 532 -18.55 27.10 4.63
CA LEU A 532 -19.79 27.45 5.31
C LEU A 532 -20.95 27.71 4.32
N ASP A 533 -20.65 27.81 3.02
CA ASP A 533 -21.65 28.04 1.98
C ASP A 533 -22.22 26.71 1.48
N GLY A 534 -23.54 26.54 1.64
CA GLY A 534 -24.26 25.36 1.16
C GLY A 534 -24.10 25.12 -0.35
N ALA A 535 -23.97 26.17 -1.17
CA ALA A 535 -23.77 26.02 -2.60
C ALA A 535 -22.39 25.42 -2.92
N GLN A 536 -21.32 25.93 -2.28
CA GLN A 536 -19.98 25.38 -2.42
C GLN A 536 -19.88 23.92 -1.95
N ARG A 537 -20.57 23.57 -0.87
CA ARG A 537 -20.66 22.18 -0.38
C ARG A 537 -21.23 21.22 -1.44
N MET A 538 -22.31 21.64 -2.10
CA MET A 538 -22.91 20.87 -3.19
C MET A 538 -21.97 20.76 -4.39
N VAL A 539 -21.30 21.87 -4.76
CA VAL A 539 -20.28 21.85 -5.82
C VAL A 539 -19.16 20.86 -5.51
N ALA A 540 -18.65 20.83 -4.28
CA ALA A 540 -17.59 19.89 -3.90
C ALA A 540 -18.03 18.43 -4.09
N LEU A 541 -19.24 18.07 -3.64
CA LEU A 541 -19.80 16.72 -3.85
C LEU A 541 -19.94 16.37 -5.33
N ASP A 542 -20.42 17.31 -6.16
CA ASP A 542 -20.62 17.08 -7.59
C ASP A 542 -19.29 16.94 -8.35
N LEU A 543 -18.26 17.69 -7.96
CA LEU A 543 -16.91 17.55 -8.52
C LEU A 543 -16.31 16.18 -8.20
N ILE A 544 -16.37 15.74 -6.93
CA ILE A 544 -15.88 14.39 -6.53
C ILE A 544 -16.68 13.30 -7.25
N ARG A 545 -18.01 13.45 -7.36
CA ARG A 545 -18.88 12.52 -8.10
C ARG A 545 -18.52 12.44 -9.59
N THR A 546 -18.06 13.54 -10.18
CA THR A 546 -17.65 13.54 -11.58
C THR A 546 -16.32 12.80 -11.75
N MET A 547 -15.37 13.03 -10.85
CA MET A 547 -14.09 12.30 -10.83
C MET A 547 -14.30 10.80 -10.57
N GLU A 548 -15.24 10.41 -9.70
CA GLU A 548 -15.56 9.02 -9.35
C GLU A 548 -15.77 8.11 -10.58
N LYS A 549 -16.35 8.64 -11.66
CA LYS A 549 -16.71 7.89 -12.87
C LYS A 549 -15.53 7.20 -13.57
N THR A 550 -14.32 7.71 -13.38
CA THR A 550 -13.12 7.20 -14.04
C THR A 550 -12.16 6.48 -13.09
N SER A 551 -12.52 6.31 -11.80
CA SER A 551 -11.64 5.83 -10.72
C SER A 551 -11.05 4.44 -10.95
N ILE A 552 -9.85 4.17 -10.41
CA ILE A 552 -9.25 2.83 -10.36
C ILE A 552 -9.94 2.01 -9.27
N GLY A 553 -10.06 2.59 -8.07
CA GLY A 553 -10.64 1.99 -6.88
C GLY A 553 -11.97 2.63 -6.45
N ARG A 554 -12.48 2.16 -5.30
CA ARG A 554 -13.69 2.72 -4.67
C ARG A 554 -13.41 3.94 -3.80
N ASN A 555 -12.14 4.33 -3.62
CA ASN A 555 -11.79 5.38 -2.67
C ASN A 555 -12.40 6.74 -2.98
N THR A 556 -12.55 7.11 -4.25
CA THR A 556 -13.26 8.36 -4.60
C THR A 556 -14.76 8.26 -4.24
N THR A 557 -15.39 7.09 -4.37
CA THR A 557 -16.75 6.83 -3.89
C THR A 557 -16.83 6.96 -2.37
N ILE A 558 -15.90 6.35 -1.64
CA ILE A 558 -15.83 6.42 -0.17
C ILE A 558 -15.60 7.86 0.28
N THR A 559 -14.73 8.61 -0.41
CA THR A 559 -14.48 10.03 -0.16
C THR A 559 -15.75 10.86 -0.31
N ARG A 560 -16.52 10.65 -1.39
CA ARG A 560 -17.81 11.33 -1.56
C ARG A 560 -18.81 10.96 -0.46
N ARG A 561 -18.87 9.68 -0.07
CA ARG A 561 -19.73 9.22 1.03
C ARG A 561 -19.32 9.82 2.37
N ALA A 562 -18.03 9.93 2.64
CA ALA A 562 -17.48 10.56 3.84
C ALA A 562 -17.88 12.04 3.89
N LEU A 563 -17.70 12.79 2.80
CA LEU A 563 -18.09 14.20 2.75
C LEU A 563 -19.60 14.38 2.99
N ALA A 564 -20.43 13.53 2.39
CA ALA A 564 -21.88 13.54 2.61
C ALA A 564 -22.25 13.22 4.07
N ALA A 565 -21.58 12.24 4.70
CA ALA A 565 -21.78 11.89 6.11
C ALA A 565 -21.39 13.05 7.05
N VAL A 566 -20.31 13.78 6.71
CA VAL A 566 -19.90 14.97 7.45
C VAL A 566 -20.95 16.07 7.35
N TYR A 567 -21.54 16.30 6.18
CA TYR A 567 -22.63 17.27 6.03
C TYR A 567 -23.88 16.88 6.82
N GLU A 568 -24.24 15.60 6.84
CA GLU A 568 -25.34 15.09 7.66
C GLU A 568 -25.07 15.39 9.15
N LYS A 569 -23.88 15.05 9.65
CA LYS A 569 -23.49 15.30 11.04
C LYS A 569 -23.45 16.79 11.38
N GLN A 570 -22.91 17.63 10.50
CA GLN A 570 -22.88 19.08 10.68
C GLN A 570 -24.29 19.67 10.76
N ASN A 571 -25.21 19.21 9.89
CA ASN A 571 -26.59 19.65 9.92
C ASN A 571 -27.31 19.17 11.19
N GLU A 572 -27.13 17.92 11.59
CA GLU A 572 -27.68 17.38 12.84
C GLU A 572 -27.19 18.18 14.06
N ARG A 573 -25.87 18.46 14.13
CA ARG A 573 -25.28 19.28 15.18
C ARG A 573 -25.86 20.68 15.20
N PHE A 574 -25.92 21.35 14.04
CA PHE A 574 -26.49 22.69 13.93
C PHE A 574 -27.94 22.74 14.42
N MET A 575 -28.77 21.75 14.05
CA MET A 575 -30.17 21.69 14.49
C MET A 575 -30.31 21.45 16.01
N ASN A 576 -29.36 20.74 16.62
CA ASN A 576 -29.41 20.39 18.04
C ASN A 576 -28.79 21.46 18.96
N THR A 577 -27.72 22.14 18.53
CA THR A 577 -26.92 23.05 19.39
C THR A 577 -26.82 24.48 18.84
N GLY A 578 -27.28 24.73 17.61
CA GLY A 578 -27.11 26.00 16.91
C GLY A 578 -25.70 26.22 16.34
N GLN A 579 -24.81 25.23 16.42
CA GLN A 579 -23.42 25.30 15.97
C GLN A 579 -22.97 23.95 15.38
N SER A 580 -22.09 23.98 14.38
CA SER A 580 -21.57 22.77 13.72
C SER A 580 -20.05 22.74 13.53
N LEU A 581 -19.34 23.78 13.98
CA LEU A 581 -17.88 23.90 13.83
C LEU A 581 -17.11 22.91 14.73
N ASP A 582 -17.77 22.26 15.70
CA ASP A 582 -17.17 21.21 16.53
C ASP A 582 -17.03 19.87 15.80
N VAL A 583 -17.68 19.69 14.64
CA VAL A 583 -17.67 18.42 13.91
C VAL A 583 -16.31 18.18 13.26
N ASP A 584 -15.59 17.18 13.77
CA ASP A 584 -14.36 16.66 13.17
C ASP A 584 -14.67 15.56 12.16
N TRP A 585 -14.21 15.73 10.92
CA TRP A 585 -14.52 14.77 9.85
C TRP A 585 -13.81 13.43 10.03
N VAL A 586 -12.64 13.39 10.68
CA VAL A 586 -11.91 12.15 10.96
C VAL A 586 -12.70 11.30 11.97
N GLU A 587 -13.25 11.93 13.00
CA GLU A 587 -14.17 11.27 13.95
C GLU A 587 -15.44 10.76 13.26
N VAL A 588 -16.08 11.57 12.41
CA VAL A 588 -17.28 11.14 11.65
C VAL A 588 -16.97 9.92 10.77
N MET A 589 -15.81 9.91 10.12
CA MET A 589 -15.38 8.76 9.32
C MET A 589 -15.18 7.52 10.18
N ALA A 590 -14.54 7.65 11.34
CA ALA A 590 -14.37 6.55 12.29
C ALA A 590 -15.71 6.02 12.82
N GLU A 591 -16.65 6.90 13.16
CA GLU A 591 -18.02 6.54 13.61
C GLU A 591 -18.80 5.76 12.55
N ARG A 592 -18.56 6.06 11.26
CA ARG A 592 -19.26 5.46 10.12
C ARG A 592 -18.50 4.30 9.46
N ASP A 593 -17.37 3.89 10.05
CA ASP A 593 -16.41 2.90 9.51
C ASP A 593 -15.99 3.18 8.05
N LEU A 594 -15.84 4.47 7.71
CA LEU A 594 -15.37 4.91 6.40
C LEU A 594 -13.85 5.10 6.46
N ARG A 595 -13.10 4.14 5.91
CA ARG A 595 -11.63 4.24 5.85
C ARG A 595 -11.18 4.68 4.47
N ILE A 596 -10.46 5.80 4.41
CA ILE A 596 -9.87 6.32 3.18
C ILE A 596 -8.36 6.32 3.37
N VAL A 597 -7.62 5.58 2.55
CA VAL A 597 -6.15 5.53 2.61
C VAL A 597 -5.56 6.52 1.61
N ASN A 598 -6.15 6.60 0.42
CA ASN A 598 -5.82 7.58 -0.59
C ASN A 598 -7.12 8.12 -1.19
N PHE A 599 -7.28 9.43 -1.28
CA PHE A 599 -8.53 10.03 -1.74
C PHE A 599 -8.76 9.85 -3.25
N GLY A 600 -7.71 9.63 -4.03
CA GLY A 600 -7.74 9.65 -5.49
C GLY A 600 -7.42 8.33 -6.21
N VAL A 601 -6.85 7.33 -5.52
CA VAL A 601 -6.45 6.04 -6.14
C VAL A 601 -7.49 4.96 -5.92
#